data_AF-A0A379GIM2-F1
#
_entry.id   AF-A0A379GIM2-F1
#
_cell.length_a   1.000
_cell.length_b   1.000
_cell.length_c   1.000
_cell.angle_alpha   90.00
_cell.angle_beta   90.00
_cell.angle_gamma   90.00
#
_symmetry.space_group_name_H-M   'P 1'
#
loop_
_entity.id
_entity.type
_entity.pdbx_description
1 polymer ?
#
loop_
_entity_poly.entity_id
_entity_poly.type
_entity_poly.pdbx_seq_one_letter_code
_entity_poly.pdbx_strand_id
1 'polypeptide(L)' 'MVSFEIPKWFDDFIKENAIPQKGYRTNPLNQQGMAPKIVDPTTPGDSYELPKIWAKWLEENSVPGSGKVKK' A
#
# COMPACT_ATOMS: atom_id res chain seq x y z
N MET A 1 2.30 16.35 5.63
CA MET A 1 2.50 14.88 5.39
C MET A 1 1.96 14.13 6.61
N VAL A 2 1.16 13.09 6.40
CA VAL A 2 0.69 12.21 7.49
C VAL A 2 1.46 10.91 7.41
N SER A 3 1.89 10.39 8.56
CA SER A 3 2.57 9.08 8.67
C SER A 3 2.02 8.32 9.87
N PHE A 4 1.92 7.01 9.76
CA PHE A 4 1.51 6.13 10.85
C PHE A 4 2.24 4.79 10.69
N GLU A 5 2.27 4.02 11.76
CA GLU A 5 2.94 2.71 11.77
C GLU A 5 1.92 1.61 11.48
N ILE A 6 2.37 0.60 10.73
CA ILE A 6 1.64 -0.64 10.47
C ILE A 6 2.46 -1.83 10.97
N PRO A 7 1.81 -2.92 11.41
CA PRO A 7 2.49 -4.16 11.74
C PRO A 7 3.27 -4.72 10.56
N LYS A 8 4.40 -5.39 10.83
CA LYS A 8 5.26 -5.99 9.80
C LYS A 8 4.50 -6.95 8.87
N TRP A 9 3.60 -7.77 9.42
CA TRP A 9 2.84 -8.72 8.60
C TRP A 9 1.97 -8.00 7.55
N PHE A 10 1.48 -6.79 7.86
CA PHE A 10 0.65 -6.03 6.95
C PHE A 10 1.49 -5.35 5.86
N ASP A 11 2.70 -4.88 6.21
CA ASP A 11 3.70 -4.41 5.24
C ASP A 11 4.09 -5.52 4.25
N ASP A 12 4.43 -6.71 4.77
CA ASP A 12 4.76 -7.87 3.95
C ASP A 12 3.57 -8.28 3.05
N PHE A 13 2.35 -8.22 3.59
CA PHE A 13 1.13 -8.51 2.83
C PHE A 13 0.87 -7.51 1.69
N ILE A 14 1.12 -6.21 1.89
CA ILE A 14 1.05 -5.21 0.81
C ILE A 14 2.09 -5.53 -0.26
N LYS A 15 3.33 -5.85 0.13
CA LYS A 15 4.43 -6.19 -0.77
C LYS A 15 4.14 -7.39 -1.65
N GLU A 16 3.61 -8.46 -1.06
CA GLU A 16 3.28 -9.70 -1.77
C GLU A 16 2.15 -9.52 -2.79
N ASN A 17 1.19 -8.63 -2.52
CA ASN A 17 0.07 -8.36 -3.41
C ASN A 17 0.35 -7.22 -4.40
N ALA A 18 1.44 -6.47 -4.21
CA ALA A 18 1.76 -5.34 -5.07
C ALA A 18 2.23 -5.81 -6.45
N ILE A 19 1.62 -5.23 -7.49
CA ILE A 19 1.99 -5.52 -8.87
C ILE A 19 2.60 -4.29 -9.55
N PRO A 20 3.49 -4.49 -10.55
CA PRO A 20 4.09 -3.40 -11.29
C PRO A 20 3.04 -2.52 -11.98
N GLN A 21 3.29 -1.21 -12.05
CA GLN A 21 2.46 -0.28 -12.84
C GLN A 21 2.37 -0.70 -14.31
N LYS A 22 3.45 -1.26 -14.87
CA LYS A 22 3.48 -1.76 -16.25
C LYS A 22 2.52 -2.95 -16.41
N GLY A 23 1.52 -2.79 -17.27
CA GLY A 23 0.52 -3.84 -17.53
C GLY A 23 -0.50 -4.04 -16.41
N TYR A 24 -0.58 -3.11 -15.44
CA TYR A 24 -1.46 -3.22 -14.27
C TYR A 24 -2.91 -3.58 -14.64
N ARG A 25 -3.53 -2.87 -15.60
CA ARG A 25 -4.93 -3.10 -16.01
C ARG A 25 -5.19 -4.44 -16.68
N THR A 26 -4.17 -5.05 -17.28
CA THR A 26 -4.28 -6.30 -18.03
C THR A 26 -3.70 -7.49 -17.26
N ASN A 27 -3.09 -7.26 -16.09
CA ASN A 27 -2.51 -8.30 -15.26
C ASN A 27 -3.65 -9.08 -14.57
N PRO A 28 -3.76 -10.41 -14.78
CA PRO A 28 -4.77 -11.24 -14.11
C PRO A 28 -4.69 -11.16 -12.58
N LEU A 29 -3.51 -10.90 -12.03
CA LEU A 29 -3.27 -10.73 -10.59
C LEU A 29 -3.78 -9.40 -10.04
N ASN A 30 -4.23 -8.48 -10.88
CA ASN A 30 -4.80 -7.21 -10.43
C ASN A 30 -6.17 -7.37 -9.73
N GLN A 31 -6.76 -8.56 -9.72
CA GLN A 31 -8.02 -8.84 -9.03
C GLN A 31 -9.09 -7.76 -9.33
N GLN A 32 -9.27 -7.40 -10.61
CA GLN A 32 -10.19 -6.33 -11.05
C GLN A 32 -9.86 -4.92 -10.51
N GLY A 33 -8.59 -4.60 -10.26
CA GLY A 33 -8.15 -3.28 -9.77
C GLY A 33 -8.03 -3.18 -8.25
N MET A 34 -7.98 -4.31 -7.55
CA MET A 34 -7.88 -4.37 -6.09
C MET A 34 -6.45 -4.57 -5.58
N ALA A 35 -5.50 -4.93 -6.46
CA ALA A 35 -4.11 -5.14 -6.05
C ALA A 35 -3.39 -3.79 -5.83
N PRO A 36 -2.49 -3.66 -4.83
CA PRO A 36 -1.58 -2.52 -4.72
C PRO A 36 -0.75 -2.34 -5.99
N LYS A 37 -0.43 -1.10 -6.33
CA LYS A 37 0.37 -0.76 -7.52
C LYS A 37 1.68 -0.13 -7.11
N ILE A 38 2.79 -0.68 -7.59
CA ILE A 38 4.13 -0.10 -7.37
C ILE A 38 4.29 1.10 -8.31
N VAL A 39 4.40 2.32 -7.77
CA VAL A 39 4.34 3.57 -8.57
C VAL A 39 5.66 4.34 -8.69
N ASP A 40 6.57 4.19 -7.74
CA ASP A 40 7.86 4.88 -7.80
C ASP A 40 8.99 4.01 -7.22
N PRO A 41 9.76 3.33 -8.09
CA PRO A 41 10.92 2.55 -7.67
C PRO A 41 12.19 3.40 -7.45
N THR A 42 12.13 4.72 -7.70
CA THR A 42 13.31 5.61 -7.65
C THR A 42 13.45 6.36 -6.33
N THR A 43 12.35 6.49 -5.58
CA THR A 43 12.37 7.03 -4.23
C THR A 43 12.78 5.95 -3.22
N PRO A 44 13.72 6.22 -2.29
CA PRO A 44 14.07 5.28 -1.23
C PRO A 44 12.85 4.86 -0.39
N GLY A 45 12.65 3.55 -0.25
CA GLY A 45 11.47 2.96 0.37
C GLY A 45 10.52 2.38 -0.66
N ASP A 46 9.37 1.91 -0.21
CA ASP A 46 8.35 1.32 -1.09
C ASP A 46 7.21 2.30 -1.34
N SER A 47 7.01 2.67 -2.61
CA SER A 47 5.95 3.60 -3.02
C SER A 47 4.81 2.85 -3.70
N TYR A 48 3.66 2.83 -3.02
CA TYR A 48 2.45 2.17 -3.52
C TYR A 48 1.32 3.16 -3.78
N GLU A 49 0.55 2.89 -4.82
CA GLU A 49 -0.82 3.38 -4.93
C GLU A 49 -1.76 2.27 -4.46
N LEU A 50 -2.53 2.56 -3.41
CA LEU A 50 -3.41 1.61 -2.75
C LEU A 50 -4.86 1.82 -3.18
N PRO A 51 -5.54 0.80 -3.72
CA PRO A 51 -6.98 0.87 -3.99
C PRO A 51 -7.80 1.12 -2.73
N LYS A 52 -9.01 1.67 -2.89
CA LYS A 52 -9.85 2.12 -1.77
C LYS A 52 -10.13 1.03 -0.71
N ILE A 53 -10.15 -0.24 -1.08
CA ILE A 53 -10.34 -1.36 -0.14
C ILE A 53 -9.23 -1.43 0.91
N TRP A 54 -8.00 -1.08 0.54
CA TRP A 54 -6.84 -1.09 1.43
C TRP A 54 -6.88 0.03 2.47
N ALA A 55 -7.56 1.15 2.18
CA ALA A 55 -7.70 2.24 3.16
C ALA A 55 -8.40 1.74 4.44
N LYS A 56 -9.45 0.93 4.29
CA LYS A 56 -10.15 0.33 5.43
C LYS A 56 -9.26 -0.62 6.21
N TRP A 57 -8.49 -1.47 5.51
CA TRP A 57 -7.56 -2.39 6.17
C TRP A 57 -6.41 -1.68 6.87
N LEU A 58 -5.92 -0.57 6.31
CA LEU A 58 -4.94 0.29 6.97
C LEU A 58 -5.49 0.88 8.26
N GLU A 59 -6.72 1.37 8.25
CA GLU A 59 -7.37 1.90 9.46
C GLU A 59 -7.50 0.81 10.54
N GLU A 60 -7.99 -0.37 10.17
CA GLU A 60 -8.21 -1.51 11.07
C GLU A 60 -6.92 -2.09 11.65
N ASN A 61 -5.82 -2.08 10.89
CA ASN A 61 -4.56 -2.73 11.27
C ASN A 61 -3.46 -1.74 11.65
N SER A 62 -3.71 -0.44 11.61
CA SER A 62 -2.75 0.58 12.05
C SER A 62 -2.45 0.45 13.54
N VAL A 63 -1.21 0.78 13.94
CA VAL A 63 -0.84 0.80 15.36
C VAL A 63 -1.50 2.01 16.03
N PRO A 64 -2.39 1.83 17.02
CA PRO A 64 -3.09 2.94 17.66
C PRO A 64 -2.10 3.93 18.29
N GLY A 65 -2.31 5.24 18.05
CA GLY A 65 -1.45 6.30 18.59
C GLY A 65 -0.15 6.57 17.81
N SER A 66 0.15 5.81 16.75
CA SER A 66 1.35 6.02 15.92
C SER A 66 1.25 7.19 14.93
N GLY A 67 0.06 7.76 14.75
CA GLY A 67 -0.21 8.83 13.79
C GLY A 67 0.57 10.11 14.07
N LYS A 68 1.30 10.60 13.07
CA LYS A 68 2.06 11.86 13.10
C LYS A 68 1.62 12.74 11.93
N VAL A 69 1.33 14.01 12.23
CA VAL A 69 1.05 15.04 11.23
C VAL A 69 2.24 15.97 11.18
N LYS A 70 3.02 15.90 10.10
CA LYS A 70 4.09 16.86 9.83
C LYS A 70 3.49 18.03 9.05
N LYS A 71 3.44 19.20 9.68
CA LYS A 71 3.08 20.47 9.05
C LYS A 71 4.16 20.91 8.07
#